data_AF-A0A642UE51-F1
#
_entry.id   AF-A0A642UE51-F1
#
_cell.length_a   1.000
_cell.length_b   1.000
_cell.length_c   1.000
_cell.angle_alpha   90.00
_cell.angle_beta   90.00
_cell.angle_gamma   90.00
#
_symmetry.space_group_name_H-M   'P 1'
#
loop_
_entity.id
_entity.type
_entity.pdbx_description
1 polymer ?
#
loop_
_entity_poly.entity_id
_entity_poly.type
_entity_poly.pdbx_seq_one_letter_code
_entity_poly.pdbx_strand_id
1 'polypeptide(L)'
;MSEYSGLKVAELKELLKSRGLSTSGTKPELIARLEENDNQQKTAANEGDHDASAAEKKGEPVTESNNGAVDQTTEKPSTEEVKNADTTTKPADTKTTEDTTTNADNQPEEKGEEGDQWAKLVIAEYERRLKRSKRFGIADEDTEQSLARVKKFGIEPAKAKKILTATMTQGKKEGRLGGVTKPPVEEAEKLKRRRERFAGNGA
;
A
#
# COMPACT_ATOMS: atom_id res chain seq x y z
N MET A 1 22.24 6.16 26.43
CA MET A 1 20.88 5.79 25.97
C MET A 1 19.94 6.85 26.51
N SER A 2 18.91 7.26 25.77
CA SER A 2 17.88 8.14 26.31
C SER A 2 16.68 7.36 26.81
N GLU A 3 16.03 7.86 27.85
CA GLU A 3 14.85 7.24 28.50
C GLU A 3 13.76 6.89 27.49
N TYR A 4 13.52 7.79 26.52
CA TYR A 4 12.50 7.65 25.48
C TYR A 4 12.82 6.58 24.43
N SER A 5 14.07 6.13 24.31
CA SER A 5 14.47 5.11 23.33
C SER A 5 13.74 3.78 23.53
N GLY A 6 13.43 3.40 24.78
CA GLY A 6 12.72 2.16 25.12
C GLY A 6 11.21 2.17 24.82
N LEU A 7 10.59 3.36 24.71
CA LEU A 7 9.14 3.49 24.58
C LEU A 7 8.62 3.19 23.16
N LYS A 8 7.35 2.81 23.06
CA LYS A 8 6.65 2.61 21.78
C LYS A 8 6.19 3.94 21.19
N VAL A 9 5.94 3.96 19.88
CA VAL A 9 5.50 5.16 19.16
C VAL A 9 4.14 5.68 19.67
N ALA A 10 3.28 4.82 20.24
CA ALA A 10 2.05 5.26 20.89
C ALA A 10 2.34 6.07 22.17
N GLU A 11 3.09 5.48 23.11
CA GLU A 11 3.54 6.09 24.37
C GLU A 11 4.26 7.43 24.14
N LEU A 12 5.16 7.49 23.16
CA LEU A 12 5.85 8.73 22.77
C LEU A 12 4.87 9.81 22.26
N LYS A 13 3.86 9.45 21.47
CA LYS A 13 2.84 10.39 21.00
C LYS A 13 1.85 10.82 22.09
N GLU A 14 1.65 10.01 23.11
CA GLU A 14 0.86 10.37 24.28
C GLU A 14 1.61 11.37 25.16
N LEU A 15 2.90 11.15 25.44
CA LEU A 15 3.76 12.12 26.13
C LEU A 15 3.84 13.46 25.39
N LEU A 16 4.01 13.44 24.06
CA LEU A 16 4.02 14.66 23.24
C LEU A 16 2.67 15.41 23.30
N LYS A 17 1.52 14.71 23.22
CA LYS A 17 0.19 15.34 23.39
C LYS A 17 0.04 16.02 24.75
N SER A 18 0.41 15.33 25.82
CA SER A 18 0.34 15.85 27.20
C SER A 18 1.22 17.09 27.42
N ARG A 19 2.25 17.28 26.59
CA ARG A 19 3.13 18.45 26.56
C ARG A 19 2.74 19.51 25.51
N GLY A 20 1.65 19.31 24.77
CA GLY A 20 1.22 20.21 23.68
C GLY A 20 2.11 20.18 22.42
N LEU A 21 3.03 19.21 22.31
CA LEU A 21 4.02 19.10 21.25
C LEU A 21 3.51 18.32 20.02
N SER A 22 4.05 18.63 18.84
CA SER A 22 3.66 17.94 17.60
C SER A 22 3.92 16.44 17.66
N THR A 23 2.96 15.64 17.18
CA THR A 23 3.03 14.18 17.10
C THR A 23 3.29 13.64 15.68
N SER A 24 3.66 14.50 14.74
CA SER A 24 4.19 14.10 13.42
C SER A 24 5.68 13.73 13.50
N GLY A 25 6.16 12.92 12.55
CA GLY A 25 7.55 12.49 12.45
C GLY A 25 7.79 10.99 12.70
N THR A 26 9.01 10.54 12.42
CA THR A 26 9.49 9.17 12.71
C THR A 26 9.82 8.99 14.20
N LYS A 27 10.01 7.74 14.67
CA LYS A 27 10.33 7.47 16.09
C LYS A 27 11.49 8.33 16.65
N PRO A 28 12.67 8.47 16.00
CA PRO A 28 13.74 9.30 16.53
C PRO A 28 13.38 10.80 16.60
N GLU A 29 12.56 11.35 15.69
CA GLU A 29 12.10 12.74 15.78
C GLU A 29 11.17 12.97 16.99
N LEU A 30 10.30 12.00 17.27
CA LEU A 30 9.40 12.05 18.44
C LEU A 30 10.21 11.99 19.76
N ILE A 31 11.31 11.22 19.76
CA ILE A 31 12.26 11.13 20.88
C ILE A 31 13.01 12.46 21.06
N ALA A 32 13.64 12.96 19.99
CA ALA A 32 14.42 14.20 20.05
C ALA A 32 13.58 15.40 20.51
N ARG A 33 12.30 15.46 20.11
CA ARG A 33 11.36 16.51 20.53
C ARG A 33 10.97 16.45 22.01
N LEU A 34 10.97 15.26 22.63
CA LEU A 34 10.79 15.12 24.07
C LEU A 34 12.07 15.51 24.83
N GLU A 35 13.24 15.08 24.33
CA GLU A 35 14.55 15.42 24.90
C GLU A 35 14.84 16.92 24.84
N GLU A 36 14.56 17.58 23.71
CA GLU A 36 14.69 19.02 23.55
C GLU A 36 13.81 19.78 24.55
N ASN A 37 12.55 19.35 24.69
CA ASN A 37 11.61 19.96 25.64
C ASN A 37 12.03 19.74 27.10
N ASP A 38 12.52 18.56 27.48
CA ASP A 38 13.10 18.31 28.81
C ASP A 38 14.31 19.20 29.08
N ASN A 39 15.20 19.35 28.10
CA ASN A 39 16.39 20.21 28.23
C ASN A 39 15.99 21.68 28.39
N GLN A 40 15.04 22.17 27.61
CA GLN A 40 14.48 23.54 27.73
C GLN A 40 13.81 23.77 29.10
N GLN A 41 13.02 22.82 29.59
CA GLN A 41 12.42 22.89 30.93
C GLN A 41 13.49 22.88 32.03
N LYS A 42 14.56 22.08 31.86
CA LYS A 42 15.67 21.99 32.81
C LYS A 42 16.54 23.26 32.85
N THR A 43 16.74 23.94 31.72
CA THR A 43 17.41 25.25 31.71
C THR A 43 16.52 26.35 32.32
N ALA A 44 15.22 26.36 31.99
CA ALA A 44 14.26 27.31 32.55
C ALA A 44 14.04 27.17 34.06
N ALA A 45 14.41 26.03 34.66
CA ALA A 45 14.37 25.80 36.10
C ALA A 45 15.61 26.32 36.87
N ASN A 46 16.62 26.89 36.18
CA ASN A 46 17.89 27.32 36.78
C ASN A 46 18.20 28.81 36.58
N GLU A 47 17.43 29.52 35.75
CA GLU A 47 17.47 30.98 35.63
C GLU A 47 16.11 31.54 36.04
N GLY A 48 16.10 32.35 37.10
CA GLY A 48 14.87 32.78 37.76
C GLY A 48 14.34 34.14 37.30
N ASP A 49 13.16 34.48 37.82
CA ASP A 49 12.64 35.83 38.06
C ASP A 49 13.09 36.94 37.09
N HIS A 50 12.46 36.99 35.91
CA HIS A 50 12.30 38.25 35.19
C HIS A 50 10.85 38.45 34.73
N ASP A 51 10.24 39.49 35.27
CA ASP A 51 8.84 39.87 35.10
C ASP A 51 8.53 40.48 33.71
N ALA A 52 7.24 40.39 33.36
CA ALA A 52 6.50 41.14 32.35
C ALA A 52 7.23 41.85 31.18
N SER A 53 6.85 41.44 29.97
CA SER A 53 6.19 42.42 29.09
C SER A 53 5.16 41.77 28.17
N ALA A 54 3.93 42.31 28.17
CA ALA A 54 2.86 41.90 27.28
C ALA A 54 2.55 43.03 26.28
N ALA A 55 2.50 42.70 24.99
CA ALA A 55 2.05 43.60 23.94
C ALA A 55 1.39 42.82 22.79
N GLU A 56 0.06 42.89 22.70
CA GLU A 56 -0.68 42.42 21.53
C GLU A 56 -0.41 43.32 20.32
N LYS A 57 -0.46 42.76 19.10
CA LYS A 57 -1.14 43.42 17.96
C LYS A 57 -1.85 42.42 17.04
N LYS A 58 -3.10 42.73 16.69
CA LYS A 58 -3.89 42.11 15.61
C LYS A 58 -3.27 42.42 14.23
N GLY A 59 -3.49 41.56 13.24
CA GLY A 59 -2.88 41.74 11.90
C GLY A 59 -3.38 40.85 10.76
N GLU A 60 -4.67 40.54 10.68
CA GLU A 60 -5.33 40.10 9.42
C GLU A 60 -6.36 41.18 9.00
N PRO A 61 -6.79 41.27 7.72
CA PRO A 61 -6.39 40.52 6.50
C PRO A 61 -5.89 41.44 5.35
N VAL A 62 -5.54 40.90 4.15
CA VAL A 62 -6.19 41.20 2.84
C VAL A 62 -5.53 40.52 1.60
N THR A 63 -6.38 39.96 0.73
CA THR A 63 -6.36 39.80 -0.75
C THR A 63 -5.07 39.79 -1.60
N GLU A 64 -4.74 38.61 -2.15
CA GLU A 64 -4.97 38.23 -3.57
C GLU A 64 -4.74 39.23 -4.74
N SER A 65 -3.64 39.05 -5.51
CA SER A 65 -3.53 39.14 -7.01
C SER A 65 -2.05 38.98 -7.42
N ASN A 66 -1.65 38.15 -8.41
CA ASN A 66 -1.88 38.17 -9.87
C ASN A 66 -1.17 39.29 -10.66
N ASN A 67 0.14 39.10 -10.91
CA ASN A 67 0.85 39.19 -12.21
C ASN A 67 2.36 39.02 -11.97
N GLY A 68 3.24 38.76 -12.95
CA GLY A 68 3.11 38.56 -14.39
C GLY A 68 4.52 38.69 -14.99
N ALA A 69 5.08 37.65 -15.59
CA ALA A 69 5.07 37.44 -17.05
C ALA A 69 6.00 38.40 -17.84
N VAL A 70 7.28 38.01 -17.96
CA VAL A 70 8.23 38.38 -19.03
C VAL A 70 9.34 37.29 -19.09
N ASP A 71 9.87 36.87 -20.23
CA ASP A 71 9.28 36.86 -21.58
C ASP A 71 9.91 35.74 -22.45
N GLN A 72 9.42 35.63 -23.69
CA GLN A 72 9.89 34.84 -24.85
C GLN A 72 11.35 35.16 -25.26
N THR A 73 12.03 34.54 -26.24
CA THR A 73 11.75 33.61 -27.37
C THR A 73 13.08 32.84 -27.63
N THR A 74 13.29 31.84 -28.49
CA THR A 74 12.53 31.15 -29.58
C THR A 74 12.87 29.62 -29.51
N GLU A 75 12.87 28.72 -30.52
CA GLU A 75 12.64 28.77 -31.98
C GLU A 75 12.04 27.45 -32.53
N LYS A 76 11.37 27.52 -33.68
CA LYS A 76 11.00 26.39 -34.56
C LYS A 76 10.64 26.98 -35.94
N PRO A 77 11.24 26.55 -37.07
CA PRO A 77 10.54 25.62 -37.98
C PRO A 77 11.43 24.74 -38.90
N SER A 78 10.79 23.81 -39.66
CA SER A 78 11.24 23.34 -41.01
C SER A 78 12.56 22.52 -41.11
N THR A 79 12.95 21.80 -42.18
CA THR A 79 12.42 21.36 -43.52
C THR A 79 13.42 20.27 -44.05
N GLU A 80 13.14 19.21 -44.83
CA GLU A 80 11.97 18.74 -45.61
C GLU A 80 11.94 17.18 -45.72
N GLU A 81 11.39 16.60 -46.80
CA GLU A 81 11.48 15.17 -47.21
C GLU A 81 12.85 14.84 -47.90
N VAL A 82 13.20 13.66 -48.44
CA VAL A 82 12.55 12.83 -49.49
C VAL A 82 12.99 11.34 -49.55
N LYS A 83 11.98 10.46 -49.60
CA LYS A 83 11.69 9.38 -50.58
C LYS A 83 12.85 8.55 -51.20
N ASN A 84 12.81 7.22 -50.98
CA ASN A 84 12.63 6.13 -51.99
C ASN A 84 12.54 4.77 -51.22
N ALA A 85 11.61 3.82 -51.46
CA ALA A 85 11.22 3.10 -52.69
C ALA A 85 12.28 2.05 -53.12
N ASP A 86 11.99 0.77 -53.41
CA ASP A 86 10.72 0.00 -53.49
C ASP A 86 11.00 -1.54 -53.32
N THR A 87 9.97 -2.38 -53.53
CA THR A 87 9.85 -3.86 -53.61
C THR A 87 9.36 -4.53 -52.31
N THR A 88 8.12 -5.03 -52.18
CA THR A 88 7.28 -5.94 -53.00
C THR A 88 7.84 -7.37 -52.95
N THR A 89 7.14 -8.36 -52.34
CA THR A 89 5.92 -9.00 -52.90
C THR A 89 4.78 -9.36 -51.91
N LYS A 90 3.55 -9.03 -52.32
CA LYS A 90 2.27 -9.76 -52.03
C LYS A 90 2.13 -10.90 -53.10
N PRO A 91 1.11 -11.81 -53.15
CA PRO A 91 -0.10 -11.93 -52.31
C PRO A 91 -0.62 -13.36 -51.96
N ALA A 92 -1.73 -13.39 -51.19
CA ALA A 92 -2.81 -14.41 -51.21
C ALA A 92 -2.50 -15.81 -50.59
N ASP A 93 -3.43 -16.53 -49.95
CA ASP A 93 -4.82 -16.25 -49.55
C ASP A 93 -5.29 -17.13 -48.34
N THR A 94 -6.61 -17.26 -48.13
CA THR A 94 -7.36 -18.25 -47.32
C THR A 94 -7.44 -18.14 -45.78
N LYS A 95 -8.51 -17.48 -45.33
CA LYS A 95 -9.73 -18.11 -44.74
C LYS A 95 -9.61 -19.04 -43.49
N THR A 96 -10.25 -18.58 -42.39
CA THR A 96 -11.02 -19.32 -41.36
C THR A 96 -10.42 -20.55 -40.65
N THR A 97 -10.27 -20.43 -39.32
CA THR A 97 -11.00 -21.28 -38.33
C THR A 97 -11.20 -20.52 -37.01
N GLU A 98 -12.33 -20.78 -36.36
CA GLU A 98 -12.60 -20.44 -34.96
C GLU A 98 -12.12 -21.59 -34.04
N ASP A 99 -12.27 -21.41 -32.73
CA ASP A 99 -12.10 -22.41 -31.66
C ASP A 99 -10.77 -23.19 -31.50
N THR A 100 -10.22 -23.11 -30.28
CA THR A 100 -9.99 -24.33 -29.48
C THR A 100 -10.18 -23.97 -28.01
N THR A 101 -11.45 -23.99 -27.59
CA THR A 101 -11.82 -24.02 -26.17
C THR A 101 -11.40 -25.37 -25.56
N THR A 102 -10.90 -25.35 -24.31
CA THR A 102 -10.78 -26.50 -23.39
C THR A 102 -10.14 -27.80 -23.93
N ASN A 103 -8.89 -28.06 -23.53
CA ASN A 103 -8.44 -29.43 -23.31
C ASN A 103 -8.73 -29.83 -21.86
N ALA A 104 -9.76 -30.65 -21.66
CA ALA A 104 -10.11 -31.24 -20.38
C ALA A 104 -10.60 -32.68 -20.59
N ASP A 105 -9.66 -33.58 -20.88
CA ASP A 105 -9.85 -35.01 -20.67
C ASP A 105 -8.56 -35.66 -20.17
N ASN A 106 -8.52 -35.92 -18.87
CA ASN A 106 -8.01 -37.15 -18.27
C ASN A 106 -8.23 -37.10 -16.73
N GLN A 107 -8.83 -38.15 -16.19
CA GLN A 107 -9.03 -38.38 -14.75
C GLN A 107 -9.18 -39.91 -14.53
N PRO A 108 -8.90 -40.47 -13.33
CA PRO A 108 -8.04 -39.99 -12.25
C PRO A 108 -6.88 -40.98 -11.92
N GLU A 109 -5.74 -40.51 -11.41
CA GLU A 109 -4.81 -41.35 -10.63
C GLU A 109 -4.31 -40.65 -9.37
N GLU A 110 -4.45 -41.34 -8.22
CA GLU A 110 -4.46 -40.80 -6.84
C GLU A 110 -3.11 -40.26 -6.32
N LYS A 111 -2.14 -39.98 -7.19
CA LYS A 111 -0.86 -39.33 -6.83
C LYS A 111 -0.57 -38.03 -7.58
N GLY A 112 -1.34 -37.69 -8.61
CA GLY A 112 -1.25 -36.37 -9.26
C GLY A 112 -2.00 -35.27 -8.48
N GLU A 113 -3.10 -35.63 -7.82
CA GLU A 113 -4.11 -34.66 -7.39
C GLU A 113 -3.60 -33.60 -6.40
N GLU A 114 -2.76 -33.96 -5.42
CA GLU A 114 -2.22 -32.99 -4.46
C GLU A 114 -1.45 -31.86 -5.16
N GLY A 115 -0.56 -32.18 -6.11
CA GLY A 115 0.23 -31.20 -6.85
C GLY A 115 -0.66 -30.20 -7.60
N ASP A 116 -1.75 -30.73 -8.15
CA ASP A 116 -2.79 -29.99 -8.85
C ASP A 116 -3.57 -29.05 -7.91
N GLN A 117 -3.93 -29.49 -6.70
CA GLN A 117 -4.54 -28.61 -5.69
C GLN A 117 -3.57 -27.50 -5.24
N TRP A 118 -2.29 -27.84 -5.02
CA TRP A 118 -1.26 -26.84 -4.69
C TRP A 118 -1.06 -25.81 -5.81
N ALA A 119 -1.11 -26.22 -7.08
CA ALA A 119 -1.06 -25.31 -8.22
C ALA A 119 -2.28 -24.40 -8.30
N LYS A 120 -3.50 -24.94 -8.15
CA LYS A 120 -4.77 -24.18 -8.14
C LYS A 120 -4.78 -23.11 -7.03
N LEU A 121 -4.31 -23.45 -5.83
CA LEU A 121 -4.20 -22.50 -4.71
C LEU A 121 -3.18 -21.38 -4.96
N VAL A 122 -2.01 -21.69 -5.54
CA VAL A 122 -0.98 -20.69 -5.87
C VAL A 122 -1.45 -19.76 -7.00
N ILE A 123 -2.11 -20.30 -8.02
CA ILE A 123 -2.75 -19.53 -9.10
C ILE A 123 -3.74 -18.51 -8.53
N ALA A 124 -4.64 -18.95 -7.64
CA ALA A 124 -5.63 -18.07 -7.02
C ALA A 124 -4.99 -16.94 -6.20
N GLU A 125 -3.93 -17.22 -5.43
CA GLU A 125 -3.21 -16.21 -4.64
C GLU A 125 -2.44 -15.21 -5.52
N TYR A 126 -1.79 -15.65 -6.60
CA TYR A 126 -1.15 -14.76 -7.57
C TYR A 126 -2.17 -13.86 -8.29
N GLU A 127 -3.32 -14.39 -8.71
CA GLU A 127 -4.40 -13.55 -9.26
C GLU A 127 -4.96 -12.57 -8.21
N ARG A 128 -5.07 -12.98 -6.93
CA ARG A 128 -5.46 -12.10 -5.83
C ARG A 128 -4.40 -11.01 -5.55
N ARG A 129 -3.12 -11.27 -5.82
CA ARG A 129 -2.02 -10.30 -5.75
C ARG A 129 -2.07 -9.32 -6.94
N LEU A 130 -2.24 -9.79 -8.18
CA LEU A 130 -2.43 -8.92 -9.36
C LEU A 130 -3.67 -8.02 -9.21
N LYS A 131 -4.81 -8.57 -8.76
CA LYS A 131 -6.04 -7.80 -8.47
C LYS A 131 -5.80 -6.74 -7.38
N ARG A 132 -4.95 -7.01 -6.39
CA ARG A 132 -4.53 -6.00 -5.38
C ARG A 132 -3.64 -4.93 -6.02
N SER A 133 -2.61 -5.31 -6.79
CA SER A 133 -1.66 -4.36 -7.37
C SER A 133 -2.32 -3.39 -8.35
N LYS A 134 -3.18 -3.92 -9.23
CA LYS A 134 -4.01 -3.12 -10.16
C LYS A 134 -4.91 -2.12 -9.41
N ARG A 135 -5.43 -2.48 -8.22
CA ARG A 135 -6.23 -1.57 -7.35
C ARG A 135 -5.40 -0.45 -6.70
N PHE A 136 -4.08 -0.58 -6.62
CA PHE A 136 -3.17 0.48 -6.15
C PHE A 136 -2.42 1.19 -7.30
N GLY A 137 -2.75 0.89 -8.56
CA GLY A 137 -2.07 1.48 -9.73
C GLY A 137 -0.63 0.98 -9.96
N ILE A 138 -0.23 -0.12 -9.32
CA ILE A 138 1.12 -0.66 -9.38
C ILE A 138 1.17 -1.87 -10.34
N ALA A 139 2.13 -1.90 -11.25
CA ALA A 139 2.46 -3.08 -12.04
C ALA A 139 3.23 -4.10 -11.19
N ASP A 140 2.86 -5.38 -11.30
CA ASP A 140 3.47 -6.50 -10.55
C ASP A 140 3.82 -7.63 -11.52
N GLU A 141 4.72 -7.30 -12.45
CA GLU A 141 5.13 -8.17 -13.57
C GLU A 141 5.72 -9.49 -13.08
N ASP A 142 6.46 -9.48 -11.97
CA ASP A 142 6.97 -10.68 -11.29
C ASP A 142 5.84 -11.69 -11.00
N THR A 143 4.68 -11.20 -10.56
CA THR A 143 3.52 -12.04 -10.24
C THR A 143 2.82 -12.52 -11.51
N GLU A 144 2.78 -11.72 -12.57
CA GLU A 144 2.20 -12.10 -13.86
C GLU A 144 3.05 -13.17 -14.56
N GLN A 145 4.37 -13.00 -14.59
CA GLN A 145 5.33 -13.99 -15.07
C GLN A 145 5.29 -15.28 -14.22
N SER A 146 5.16 -15.15 -12.89
CA SER A 146 5.03 -16.30 -11.99
C SER A 146 3.72 -17.06 -12.21
N LEU A 147 2.61 -16.35 -12.40
CA LEU A 147 1.30 -16.92 -12.74
C LEU A 147 1.36 -17.69 -14.07
N ALA A 148 1.96 -17.09 -15.10
CA ALA A 148 2.16 -17.74 -16.40
C ALA A 148 3.06 -18.99 -16.30
N ARG A 149 4.16 -18.92 -15.53
CA ARG A 149 5.05 -20.06 -15.29
C ARG A 149 4.33 -21.20 -14.56
N VAL A 150 3.53 -20.92 -13.53
CA VAL A 150 2.76 -21.95 -12.81
C VAL A 150 1.63 -22.52 -13.67
N LYS A 151 0.97 -21.71 -14.50
CA LYS A 151 -0.03 -22.21 -15.46
C LYS A 151 0.58 -23.07 -16.58
N LYS A 152 1.85 -22.87 -16.96
CA LYS A 152 2.54 -23.64 -18.01
C LYS A 152 3.30 -24.88 -17.52
N PHE A 153 3.82 -24.86 -16.29
CA PHE A 153 4.73 -25.91 -15.77
C PHE A 153 4.31 -26.48 -14.41
N GLY A 154 3.16 -26.08 -13.86
CA GLY A 154 2.75 -26.42 -12.50
C GLY A 154 3.66 -25.80 -11.43
N ILE A 155 3.61 -26.35 -10.21
CA ILE A 155 4.51 -25.96 -9.13
C ILE A 155 4.74 -27.10 -8.14
N GLU A 156 5.99 -27.26 -7.69
CA GLU A 156 6.36 -28.20 -6.65
C GLU A 156 5.62 -27.90 -5.32
N PRO A 157 5.05 -28.91 -4.63
CA PRO A 157 4.28 -28.70 -3.41
C PRO A 157 5.09 -28.04 -2.28
N ALA A 158 6.40 -28.28 -2.16
CA ALA A 158 7.23 -27.59 -1.15
C ALA A 158 7.37 -26.09 -1.42
N LYS A 159 7.47 -25.69 -2.70
CA LYS A 159 7.50 -24.28 -3.12
C LYS A 159 6.12 -23.62 -2.98
N ALA A 160 5.05 -24.33 -3.33
CA ALA A 160 3.68 -23.87 -3.13
C ALA A 160 3.36 -23.60 -1.65
N LYS A 161 3.73 -24.53 -0.76
CA LYS A 161 3.62 -24.37 0.70
C LYS A 161 4.35 -23.11 1.20
N LYS A 162 5.55 -22.81 0.70
CA LYS A 162 6.30 -21.58 1.04
C LYS A 162 5.58 -20.30 0.55
N ILE A 163 5.05 -20.29 -0.67
CA ILE A 163 4.33 -19.12 -1.22
C ILE A 163 3.06 -18.83 -0.41
N LEU A 164 2.24 -19.86 -0.14
CA LEU A 164 0.97 -19.71 0.58
C LEU A 164 1.14 -19.35 2.07
N THR A 165 2.23 -19.80 2.71
CA THR A 165 2.55 -19.43 4.11
C THR A 165 3.22 -18.05 4.22
N ALA A 166 4.00 -17.62 3.22
CA ALA A 166 4.58 -16.28 3.18
C ALA A 166 3.50 -15.18 3.15
N THR A 167 2.38 -15.40 2.47
CA THR A 167 1.28 -14.41 2.40
C THR A 167 0.43 -14.37 3.67
N MET A 168 0.29 -15.50 4.37
CA MET A 168 -0.37 -15.61 5.67
C MET A 168 0.42 -14.96 6.82
N THR A 169 1.75 -15.14 6.84
CA THR A 169 2.61 -14.65 7.93
C THR A 169 2.77 -13.13 7.99
N GLN A 170 2.63 -12.43 6.86
CA GLN A 170 2.63 -10.96 6.81
C GLN A 170 1.45 -10.32 7.58
N GLY A 171 0.37 -11.07 7.83
CA GLY A 171 -0.74 -10.63 8.69
C GLY A 171 -0.60 -10.98 10.17
N LYS A 172 0.55 -11.56 10.58
CA LYS A 172 0.72 -12.22 11.89
C LYS A 172 1.97 -11.82 12.67
N LYS A 173 2.65 -10.74 12.25
CA LYS A 173 3.57 -10.00 13.14
C LYS A 173 2.74 -9.08 14.04
N GLU A 174 2.80 -9.37 15.35
CA GLU A 174 2.47 -8.49 16.47
C GLU A 174 1.13 -7.71 16.40
N GLY A 175 0.09 -8.30 17.00
CA GLY A 175 -1.17 -7.58 17.33
C GLY A 175 -2.45 -8.34 16.97
N ARG A 176 -2.42 -9.23 15.97
CA ARG A 176 -3.62 -9.94 15.50
C ARG A 176 -3.79 -11.34 16.09
N LEU A 177 -4.16 -11.39 17.37
CA LEU A 177 -4.71 -12.60 18.03
C LEU A 177 -6.11 -12.93 17.49
N GLY A 178 -6.22 -13.21 16.19
CA GLY A 178 -7.40 -13.79 15.55
C GLY A 178 -7.55 -15.29 15.83
N GLY A 179 -7.28 -15.72 17.07
CA GLY A 179 -7.73 -17.02 17.56
C GLY A 179 -9.25 -16.98 17.78
N VAL A 180 -9.92 -18.12 17.66
CA VAL A 180 -11.39 -18.20 17.81
C VAL A 180 -11.79 -18.20 19.29
N THR A 181 -11.47 -17.11 19.99
CA THR A 181 -12.18 -16.75 21.22
C THR A 181 -13.53 -16.15 20.85
N LYS A 182 -14.58 -16.49 21.60
CA LYS A 182 -15.91 -15.88 21.41
C LYS A 182 -15.78 -14.37 21.70
N PRO A 183 -16.37 -13.48 20.88
CA PRO A 183 -16.36 -12.06 21.20
C PRO A 183 -17.01 -11.84 22.58
N PRO A 184 -16.49 -10.92 23.42
CA PRO A 184 -17.20 -10.51 24.63
C PRO A 184 -18.59 -9.98 24.25
N VAL A 185 -19.56 -10.07 25.16
CA VAL A 185 -20.98 -9.87 24.85
C VAL A 185 -21.25 -8.54 24.14
N GLU A 186 -20.56 -7.47 24.54
CA GLU A 186 -20.63 -6.17 23.87
C GLU A 186 -20.18 -6.18 22.40
N GLU A 187 -19.11 -6.91 22.05
CA GLU A 187 -18.63 -7.04 20.67
C GLU A 187 -19.66 -7.80 19.82
N ALA A 188 -20.33 -8.80 20.41
CA ALA A 188 -21.44 -9.49 19.75
C ALA A 188 -22.62 -8.56 19.48
N GLU A 189 -23.00 -7.70 20.43
CA GLU A 189 -24.04 -6.67 20.21
C GLU A 189 -23.62 -5.61 19.19
N LYS A 190 -22.38 -5.10 19.27
CA LYS A 190 -21.81 -4.14 18.30
C LYS A 190 -21.84 -4.72 16.89
N LEU A 191 -21.53 -6.01 16.74
CA LEU A 191 -21.60 -6.74 15.47
C LEU A 191 -23.06 -6.98 15.02
N LYS A 192 -24.00 -7.29 15.93
CA LYS A 192 -25.43 -7.43 15.63
C LYS A 192 -26.03 -6.11 15.13
N ARG A 193 -25.83 -5.01 15.88
CA ARG A 193 -26.20 -3.63 15.48
C ARG A 193 -25.50 -3.15 14.20
N ARG A 194 -24.40 -3.78 13.78
CA ARG A 194 -23.76 -3.54 12.48
C ARG A 194 -24.47 -4.33 11.39
N ARG A 195 -24.72 -5.63 11.59
CA ARG A 195 -25.48 -6.46 10.65
C ARG A 195 -26.87 -5.88 10.38
N GLU A 196 -27.59 -5.46 11.41
CA GLU A 196 -28.92 -4.84 11.30
C GLU A 196 -28.88 -3.56 10.45
N ARG A 197 -27.94 -2.64 10.72
CA ARG A 197 -27.78 -1.40 9.95
C ARG A 197 -27.35 -1.59 8.49
N PHE A 198 -26.60 -2.66 8.18
CA PHE A 198 -26.18 -2.95 6.80
C PHE A 198 -27.14 -3.90 6.05
N ALA A 199 -28.03 -4.61 6.75
CA ALA A 199 -29.07 -5.45 6.13
C ALA A 199 -30.38 -4.69 5.87
N GLY A 200 -30.74 -3.71 6.72
CA GLY A 200 -31.98 -2.94 6.61
C GLY A 200 -32.03 -1.89 5.49
N ASN A 201 -31.01 -1.83 4.62
CA ASN A 201 -30.86 -0.77 3.61
C ASN A 201 -30.55 -1.32 2.20
N GLY A 202 -30.91 -2.59 1.97
CA GLY A 202 -30.63 -3.35 0.74
C GLY A 202 -31.82 -4.20 0.28
N ALA A 203 -33.00 -3.57 0.18
CA ALA A 203 -34.22 -4.07 -0.45
C ALA A 203 -34.93 -2.88 -1.12
#